data_AF-A0AA95GEZ2-F1
#
_entry.id   AF-A0AA95GEZ2-F1
#
_cell.length_a   1.000
_cell.length_b   1.000
_cell.length_c   1.000
_cell.angle_alpha   90.00
_cell.angle_beta   90.00
_cell.angle_gamma   90.00
#
_symmetry.space_group_name_H-M   'P 1'
#
loop_
_entity.id
_entity.type
_entity.pdbx_description
1 polymer ?
#
loop_
_entity_poly.entity_id
_entity_poly.type
_entity_poly.pdbx_seq_one_letter_code
_entity_poly.pdbx_strand_id
1 'polypeptide(L)'
;MIEIQIAGAGAGKTFGLADKITNHINNYKGHKKIFVLTYTNSATTKIQQEIIKKIRNIPSILHIQTVHSFLLNEIVYPYSSYILDDVYNNISIMKISTSRFKNLIFKELKKNKIIHADNVYRISKKIIDKKNHTKLKKEKIRKIISILSDCFEKIYIDEVQDLNMDALSFLKF
;
A
#
# COMPACT_ATOMS: atom_id res chain seq x y z
N MET A 1 0.77 -15.58 -8.21
CA MET A 1 0.82 -14.20 -8.75
C MET A 1 -0.32 -13.44 -8.11
N ILE A 2 -0.07 -12.27 -7.53
CA ILE A 2 -1.10 -11.49 -6.83
C ILE A 2 -2.11 -10.97 -7.87
N GLU A 3 -3.40 -11.20 -7.66
CA GLU A 3 -4.43 -10.64 -8.53
C GLU A 3 -4.74 -9.20 -8.13
N ILE A 4 -4.79 -8.30 -9.11
CA ILE A 4 -5.05 -6.87 -8.88
C ILE A 4 -6.26 -6.44 -9.66
N GLN A 5 -7.26 -5.94 -8.93
CA GLN A 5 -8.51 -5.49 -9.52
C GLN A 5 -8.71 -3.99 -9.28
N ILE A 6 -8.84 -3.25 -10.38
CA ILE A 6 -8.99 -1.80 -10.37
C ILE A 6 -10.48 -1.44 -10.53
N ALA A 7 -10.98 -0.59 -9.63
CA ALA A 7 -12.25 0.11 -9.79
C ALA A 7 -11.98 1.58 -10.15
N GLY A 8 -12.59 2.07 -11.24
CA GLY A 8 -12.55 3.49 -11.61
C GLY A 8 -13.67 4.30 -10.94
N ALA A 9 -13.68 5.64 -11.04
CA ALA A 9 -14.71 6.46 -10.40
C ALA A 9 -16.08 6.40 -11.11
N GLY A 10 -17.15 6.73 -10.37
CA GLY A 10 -18.53 6.84 -10.87
C GLY A 10 -19.58 6.39 -9.84
N ALA A 11 -20.78 6.97 -9.92
CA ALA A 11 -21.90 6.64 -9.02
C ALA A 11 -22.26 5.14 -9.12
N GLY A 12 -22.33 4.44 -7.99
CA GLY A 12 -22.71 3.02 -7.89
C GLY A 12 -21.56 2.02 -7.84
N LYS A 13 -20.30 2.42 -8.06
CA LYS A 13 -19.16 1.49 -8.09
C LYS A 13 -18.66 1.05 -6.72
N THR A 14 -18.74 1.90 -5.70
CA THR A 14 -18.40 1.51 -4.31
C THR A 14 -19.27 0.34 -3.83
N PHE A 15 -20.56 0.33 -4.20
CA PHE A 15 -21.47 -0.77 -3.90
C PHE A 15 -21.07 -2.05 -4.65
N GLY A 16 -20.81 -1.94 -5.96
CA GLY A 16 -20.33 -3.06 -6.76
C GLY A 16 -18.97 -3.62 -6.33
N LEU A 17 -18.07 -2.77 -5.81
CA LEU A 17 -16.80 -3.18 -5.24
C LEU A 17 -17.02 -3.97 -3.93
N ALA A 18 -17.87 -3.45 -3.03
CA ALA A 18 -18.23 -4.14 -1.79
C ALA A 18 -18.88 -5.51 -2.05
N ASP A 19 -19.76 -5.63 -3.05
CA ASP A 19 -20.34 -6.91 -3.47
C ASP A 19 -19.28 -7.89 -3.97
N LYS A 20 -18.37 -7.44 -4.84
CA LYS A 20 -17.29 -8.29 -5.34
C LYS A 20 -16.36 -8.77 -4.22
N ILE A 21 -16.02 -7.89 -3.28
CA ILE A 21 -15.20 -8.23 -2.12
C ILE A 21 -15.93 -9.25 -1.24
N THR A 22 -17.20 -9.00 -0.94
CA THR A 22 -18.02 -9.88 -0.09
C THR A 22 -18.17 -11.27 -0.70
N ASN A 23 -18.50 -11.34 -2.00
CA ASN A 23 -18.59 -12.60 -2.73
C ASN A 23 -17.25 -13.35 -2.74
N HIS A 24 -16.14 -12.64 -2.92
CA HIS A 24 -14.81 -13.26 -2.88
C HIS A 24 -14.51 -13.83 -1.50
N ILE A 25 -14.72 -13.07 -0.43
CA ILE A 25 -14.49 -13.49 0.95
C ILE A 25 -15.32 -14.71 1.33
N ASN A 26 -16.60 -14.73 0.97
CA ASN A 26 -17.49 -15.86 1.31
C ASN A 26 -17.06 -17.17 0.64
N ASN A 27 -16.37 -17.10 -0.50
CA ASN A 27 -15.89 -18.27 -1.23
C ASN A 27 -14.42 -18.62 -0.93
N TYR A 28 -13.68 -17.70 -0.32
CA TYR A 28 -12.26 -17.87 -0.04
C TYR A 28 -12.04 -18.57 1.31
N LYS A 29 -11.45 -19.77 1.26
CA LYS A 29 -11.13 -20.59 2.46
C LYS A 29 -9.68 -20.49 2.92
N GLY A 30 -8.88 -19.63 2.27
CA GLY A 30 -7.47 -19.47 2.61
C GLY A 30 -7.23 -18.50 3.76
N HIS A 31 -5.95 -18.29 4.08
CA HIS A 31 -5.50 -17.41 5.16
C HIS A 31 -4.67 -16.22 4.67
N LYS A 32 -4.46 -16.10 3.35
CA LYS A 32 -3.71 -14.97 2.81
C LYS A 32 -4.53 -13.70 2.93
N LYS A 33 -3.82 -12.57 3.05
CA LYS A 33 -4.42 -11.24 3.19
C LYS A 33 -5.08 -10.81 1.89
N ILE A 34 -6.27 -10.24 2.00
CA ILE A 34 -6.98 -9.54 0.93
C ILE A 34 -6.93 -8.04 1.25
N PHE A 35 -6.40 -7.24 0.33
CA PHE A 35 -6.33 -5.79 0.51
C PHE A 35 -7.38 -5.06 -0.31
N VAL A 36 -7.94 -4.01 0.28
CA VAL A 36 -8.73 -3.01 -0.43
C VAL A 36 -8.09 -1.66 -0.17
N LEU A 37 -7.54 -1.08 -1.23
CA LEU A 37 -6.72 0.12 -1.18
C LEU A 37 -7.50 1.32 -1.71
N THR A 38 -7.51 2.39 -0.94
CA THR A 38 -8.17 3.66 -1.29
C THR A 38 -7.18 4.83 -1.24
N TYR A 39 -7.57 5.98 -1.78
CA TYR A 39 -6.75 7.19 -1.65
C TYR A 39 -6.94 7.90 -0.29
N THR A 40 -8.18 7.94 0.21
CA THR A 40 -8.53 8.70 1.42
C THR A 40 -9.08 7.83 2.55
N ASN A 41 -8.88 8.26 3.79
CA ASN A 41 -9.49 7.61 4.96
C ASN A 41 -11.02 7.59 4.90
N SER A 42 -11.64 8.63 4.32
CA SER A 42 -13.10 8.69 4.13
C SER A 42 -13.59 7.58 3.21
N ALA A 43 -12.89 7.33 2.09
CA ALA A 43 -13.21 6.21 1.19
C ALA A 43 -13.05 4.86 1.89
N THR A 44 -11.98 4.67 2.69
CA THR A 44 -11.80 3.48 3.53
C THR A 44 -13.01 3.23 4.43
N THR A 45 -13.45 4.25 5.17
CA THR A 45 -14.60 4.14 6.09
C THR A 45 -15.89 3.81 5.34
N LYS A 46 -16.13 4.42 4.16
CA LYS A 46 -17.31 4.11 3.35
C LYS A 46 -17.34 2.65 2.92
N ILE A 47 -16.23 2.13 2.39
CA ILE A 47 -16.15 0.71 1.99
C ILE A 47 -16.34 -0.22 3.19
N GLN A 48 -15.70 0.09 4.34
CA GLN A 48 -15.87 -0.66 5.57
C GLN A 48 -17.35 -0.73 5.99
N GLN A 49 -18.04 0.39 5.98
CA GLN A 49 -19.47 0.45 6.33
C GLN A 49 -20.33 -0.36 5.37
N GLU A 50 -20.09 -0.29 4.06
CA GLU A 50 -20.83 -1.07 3.07
C GLU A 50 -20.62 -2.58 3.22
N ILE A 51 -19.39 -3.01 3.54
CA ILE A 51 -19.11 -4.42 3.80
C ILE A 51 -19.75 -4.87 5.11
N ILE A 52 -19.67 -4.08 6.19
CA ILE A 52 -20.31 -4.40 7.47
C ILE A 52 -21.84 -4.51 7.32
N LYS A 53 -22.48 -3.68 6.49
CA LYS A 53 -23.92 -3.82 6.19
C LYS A 53 -24.26 -5.17 5.58
N LYS A 54 -23.36 -5.75 4.78
CA LYS A 54 -23.58 -7.02 4.06
C LYS A 54 -23.24 -8.26 4.89
N ILE A 55 -22.11 -8.25 5.60
CA ILE A 55 -21.59 -9.44 6.33
C ILE A 55 -21.47 -9.25 7.84
N ARG A 56 -21.98 -8.15 8.40
CA ARG A 56 -22.03 -7.82 9.85
C ARG A 56 -20.69 -7.54 10.52
N ASN A 57 -19.58 -8.07 10.02
CA ASN A 57 -18.24 -7.81 10.52
C ASN A 57 -17.20 -7.78 9.38
N ILE A 58 -15.99 -7.30 9.68
CA ILE A 58 -14.85 -7.38 8.75
C ILE A 58 -14.01 -8.59 9.17
N PRO A 59 -13.86 -9.62 8.30
CA PRO A 59 -13.00 -10.76 8.59
C PRO A 59 -11.53 -10.35 8.74
N SER A 60 -10.78 -11.07 9.58
CA SER A 60 -9.38 -10.74 9.88
C SER A 60 -8.45 -10.80 8.67
N ILE A 61 -8.80 -11.57 7.64
CA ILE A 61 -8.07 -11.65 6.37
C ILE A 61 -8.25 -10.41 5.48
N LEU A 62 -9.27 -9.57 5.74
CA LEU A 62 -9.62 -8.42 4.92
C LEU A 62 -9.04 -7.12 5.52
N HIS A 63 -8.14 -6.49 4.78
CA HIS A 63 -7.48 -5.24 5.17
C HIS A 63 -7.93 -4.09 4.25
N ILE A 64 -8.75 -3.19 4.79
CA ILE A 64 -9.23 -2.00 4.09
C ILE A 64 -8.45 -0.79 4.63
N GLN A 65 -7.62 -0.18 3.79
CA GLN A 65 -6.72 0.90 4.21
C GLN A 65 -6.32 1.79 3.05
N THR A 66 -5.72 2.94 3.34
CA THR A 66 -5.19 3.79 2.27
C THR A 66 -3.96 3.16 1.63
N VAL A 67 -3.66 3.56 0.39
CA VAL A 67 -2.40 3.19 -0.29
C VAL A 67 -1.18 3.59 0.54
N HIS A 68 -1.20 4.76 1.20
CA HIS A 68 -0.10 5.18 2.08
C HIS A 68 0.10 4.20 3.25
N SER A 69 -0.98 3.83 3.93
CA SER A 69 -0.93 2.87 5.04
C SER A 69 -0.40 1.50 4.58
N PHE A 70 -0.84 1.03 3.41
CA PHE A 70 -0.34 -0.20 2.80
C PHE A 70 1.16 -0.14 2.53
N LEU A 71 1.63 0.92 1.86
CA LEU A 71 3.04 1.09 1.55
C LEU A 71 3.89 1.16 2.82
N LEU A 72 3.43 1.85 3.86
CA LEU A 72 4.16 1.92 5.12
C LEU A 72 4.25 0.55 5.80
N ASN A 73 3.12 -0.10 6.02
CA ASN A 73 3.01 -1.29 6.86
C ASN A 73 3.50 -2.57 6.16
N GLU A 74 3.29 -2.69 4.85
CA GLU A 74 3.62 -3.90 4.11
C GLU A 74 4.92 -3.78 3.31
N ILE A 75 5.45 -2.56 3.08
CA ILE A 75 6.66 -2.34 2.26
C ILE A 75 7.77 -1.62 3.03
N VAL A 76 7.52 -0.41 3.54
CA VAL A 76 8.57 0.46 4.09
C VAL A 76 9.08 -0.06 5.43
N TYR A 77 8.21 -0.24 6.41
CA TYR A 77 8.64 -0.65 7.75
C TYR A 77 9.29 -2.04 7.77
N PRO A 78 8.79 -3.06 7.03
CA PRO A 78 9.41 -4.39 7.05
C PRO A 78 10.74 -4.47 6.30
N TYR A 79 10.94 -3.68 5.22
CA TYR A 79 12.03 -3.94 4.27
C TYR A 79 12.99 -2.78 3.99
N SER A 80 12.73 -1.59 4.55
CA SER A 80 13.63 -0.43 4.36
C SER A 80 15.06 -0.73 4.80
N SER A 81 15.24 -1.39 5.95
CA SER A 81 16.56 -1.73 6.47
C SER A 81 17.28 -2.75 5.60
N TYR A 82 16.54 -3.68 5.01
CA TYR A 82 17.07 -4.78 4.21
C TYR A 82 17.61 -4.33 2.84
N ILE A 83 16.97 -3.32 2.23
CA ILE A 83 17.27 -2.84 0.87
C ILE A 83 18.04 -1.52 0.85
N LEU A 84 17.70 -0.59 1.75
CA LEU A 84 18.22 0.77 1.76
C LEU A 84 19.22 1.04 2.88
N ASP A 85 19.40 0.09 3.80
CA ASP A 85 20.20 0.24 5.01
C ASP A 85 19.69 1.40 5.91
N ASP A 86 18.39 1.70 5.79
CA ASP A 86 17.67 2.74 6.52
C ASP A 86 16.54 2.12 7.36
N VAL A 87 16.32 2.59 8.58
CA VAL A 87 15.20 2.11 9.41
C VAL A 87 14.15 3.19 9.52
N TYR A 88 12.90 2.85 9.21
CA TYR A 88 11.73 3.69 9.47
C TYR A 88 10.75 2.96 10.38
N ASN A 89 10.22 3.64 11.38
CA ASN A 89 9.19 3.10 12.27
C ASN A 89 8.06 4.10 12.58
N ASN A 90 8.16 5.33 12.06
CA ASN A 90 7.18 6.39 12.28
C ASN A 90 7.02 7.24 11.03
N ILE A 91 5.90 7.97 10.94
CA ILE A 91 5.58 8.88 9.85
C ILE A 91 5.39 10.31 10.36
N SER A 92 5.84 11.29 9.57
CA SER A 92 5.51 12.71 9.73
C SER A 92 4.66 13.21 8.56
N ILE A 93 3.59 13.94 8.89
CA ILE A 93 2.68 14.61 7.95
C ILE A 93 2.83 16.14 8.00
N MET A 94 3.91 16.64 8.60
CA MET A 94 4.12 18.07 8.77
C MET A 94 4.12 18.80 7.42
N LYS A 95 3.52 20.00 7.36
CA LYS A 95 3.61 20.81 6.15
C LYS A 95 5.01 21.38 6.01
N ILE A 96 5.67 21.13 4.88
CA ILE A 96 6.96 21.74 4.56
C ILE A 96 6.71 22.98 3.71
N SER A 97 6.78 24.15 4.35
CA SER A 97 6.41 25.44 3.75
C SER A 97 7.43 25.99 2.74
N THR A 98 8.71 25.60 2.84
CA THR A 98 9.78 26.13 1.97
C THR A 98 10.62 25.02 1.34
N SER A 99 10.84 25.11 0.03
CA SER A 99 11.62 24.13 -0.73
C SER A 99 13.10 24.09 -0.30
N ARG A 100 13.65 25.24 0.14
CA ARG A 100 15.07 25.42 0.45
C ARG A 100 15.58 24.47 1.54
N PHE A 101 14.76 24.19 2.56
CA PHE A 101 15.15 23.33 3.69
C PHE A 101 14.56 21.91 3.61
N LYS A 102 13.78 21.60 2.56
CA LYS A 102 13.08 20.32 2.43
C LYS A 102 14.00 19.10 2.57
N ASN A 103 15.17 19.15 1.92
CA ASN A 103 16.15 18.06 2.00
C ASN A 103 16.79 17.92 3.38
N LEU A 104 17.02 19.03 4.08
CA LEU A 104 17.57 19.02 5.44
C LEU A 104 16.55 18.44 6.43
N ILE A 105 15.28 18.84 6.32
CA ILE A 105 14.18 18.28 7.10
C ILE A 105 14.08 16.78 6.87
N PHE A 106 14.10 16.32 5.62
CA PHE A 106 14.05 14.89 5.31
C PHE A 106 15.25 14.11 5.85
N LYS A 107 16.46 14.70 5.80
CA LYS A 107 17.66 14.09 6.37
C LYS A 107 17.52 13.93 7.88
N GLU A 108 16.98 14.95 8.55
CA GLU A 108 16.79 14.94 10.00
C GLU A 108 15.70 13.96 10.44
N LEU A 109 14.55 13.94 9.74
CA LEU A 109 13.50 12.93 9.98
C LEU A 109 14.06 11.52 9.81
N LYS A 110 14.83 11.27 8.74
CA LYS A 110 15.46 9.98 8.47
C LYS A 110 16.40 9.54 9.60
N LYS A 111 17.24 10.43 10.16
CA LYS A 111 18.09 10.09 11.31
C LYS A 111 17.27 9.64 12.52
N ASN A 112 16.11 10.25 12.72
CA ASN A 112 15.17 9.92 13.78
C ASN A 112 14.25 8.74 13.42
N LYS A 113 14.54 7.99 12.34
CA LYS A 113 13.74 6.85 11.86
C LYS A 113 12.30 7.21 11.47
N ILE A 114 12.08 8.47 11.09
CA ILE A 114 10.80 9.01 10.66
C ILE A 114 10.80 9.19 9.14
N ILE A 115 9.80 8.64 8.45
CA ILE A 115 9.54 8.91 7.04
C ILE A 115 8.55 10.06 6.91
N HIS A 116 8.78 10.99 5.97
CA HIS A 116 7.78 12.00 5.65
C HIS A 116 6.76 11.47 4.64
N ALA A 117 5.49 11.87 4.75
CA ALA A 117 4.41 11.45 3.84
C ALA A 117 4.76 11.60 2.35
N ASP A 118 5.27 12.77 1.93
CA ASP A 118 5.79 13.01 0.57
C ASP A 118 6.79 11.97 0.04
N ASN A 119 7.51 11.30 0.94
CA ASN A 119 8.55 10.33 0.57
C ASN A 119 8.05 8.89 0.52
N VAL A 120 6.85 8.58 1.00
CA VAL A 120 6.35 7.20 1.13
C VAL A 120 6.39 6.46 -0.20
N TYR A 121 5.82 7.03 -1.27
CA TYR A 121 5.85 6.42 -2.60
C TYR A 121 7.28 6.24 -3.13
N ARG A 122 8.11 7.28 -3.01
CA ARG A 122 9.49 7.26 -3.52
C ARG A 122 10.35 6.21 -2.81
N ILE A 123 10.24 6.12 -1.49
CA ILE A 123 10.98 5.14 -0.69
C ILE A 123 10.47 3.74 -0.98
N SER A 124 9.15 3.54 -1.04
CA SER A 124 8.56 2.25 -1.40
C SER A 124 9.06 1.78 -2.76
N LYS A 125 9.06 2.64 -3.78
CA LYS A 125 9.59 2.30 -5.12
C LYS A 125 11.03 1.80 -5.06
N LYS A 126 11.90 2.42 -4.25
CA LYS A 126 13.29 1.95 -4.08
C LYS A 126 13.42 0.58 -3.38
N ILE A 127 12.39 0.14 -2.65
CA ILE A 127 12.40 -1.14 -1.92
C ILE A 127 11.96 -2.28 -2.83
N ILE A 128 11.06 -2.04 -3.79
CA ILE A 128 10.42 -3.11 -4.59
C ILE A 128 10.68 -3.01 -6.10
N ASP A 129 11.10 -1.87 -6.63
CA ASP A 129 11.46 -1.74 -8.04
C ASP A 129 12.84 -2.37 -8.28
N LYS A 130 12.91 -3.31 -9.23
CA LYS A 130 14.16 -3.96 -9.64
C LYS A 130 15.04 -3.05 -10.51
N LYS A 131 14.50 -1.96 -11.07
CA LYS A 131 15.20 -1.07 -11.99
C LYS A 131 16.33 -0.32 -11.31
N ASN A 132 17.43 -0.12 -12.03
CA ASN A 132 18.59 0.67 -11.58
C ASN A 132 19.26 0.15 -10.27
N HIS A 133 19.06 -1.12 -9.91
CA HIS A 133 19.70 -1.76 -8.77
C HIS A 133 20.80 -2.75 -9.18
N THR A 134 21.77 -2.98 -8.28
CA THR A 134 22.82 -4.00 -8.44
C THR A 134 22.23 -5.41 -8.49
N LYS A 135 22.97 -6.39 -9.03
CA LYS A 135 22.54 -7.80 -9.07
C LYS A 135 22.13 -8.32 -7.68
N LEU A 136 22.94 -8.02 -6.66
CA LEU A 136 22.65 -8.41 -5.27
C LEU A 136 21.35 -7.80 -4.75
N LYS A 137 21.12 -6.49 -4.96
CA LYS A 137 19.87 -5.84 -4.54
C LYS A 137 18.67 -6.41 -5.30
N LYS A 138 18.80 -6.72 -6.59
CA LYS A 138 17.73 -7.39 -7.35
C LYS A 138 17.35 -8.74 -6.75
N GLU A 139 18.31 -9.56 -6.31
CA GLU A 139 18.01 -10.83 -5.62
C GLU A 139 17.24 -10.61 -4.30
N LYS A 140 17.68 -9.64 -3.49
CA LYS A 140 16.97 -9.25 -2.26
C LYS A 140 15.52 -8.86 -2.54
N ILE A 141 15.30 -8.03 -3.56
CA ILE A 141 13.97 -7.58 -3.99
C ILE A 141 13.11 -8.76 -4.45
N ARG A 142 13.66 -9.72 -5.21
CA ARG A 142 12.91 -10.93 -5.61
C ARG A 142 12.43 -11.73 -4.40
N LYS A 143 13.24 -11.84 -3.34
CA LYS A 143 12.82 -12.51 -2.09
C LYS A 143 11.65 -11.78 -1.43
N ILE A 144 11.70 -10.45 -1.35
CA ILE A 144 10.57 -9.64 -0.84
C ILE A 144 9.31 -9.93 -1.65
N ILE A 145 9.40 -9.87 -2.99
CA ILE A 145 8.26 -10.10 -3.88
C ILE A 145 7.67 -11.52 -3.69
N SER A 146 8.52 -12.53 -3.50
CA SER A 146 8.07 -13.89 -3.19
C SER A 146 7.28 -13.93 -1.89
N ILE A 147 7.82 -13.34 -0.81
CA ILE A 147 7.14 -13.27 0.49
C ILE A 147 5.78 -12.58 0.36
N LEU A 148 5.72 -11.43 -0.31
CA LEU A 148 4.46 -10.71 -0.52
C LEU A 148 3.45 -11.55 -1.32
N SER A 149 3.90 -12.30 -2.33
CA SER A 149 3.05 -13.20 -3.13
C SER A 149 2.53 -14.40 -2.33
N ASP A 150 3.30 -14.83 -1.32
CA ASP A 150 2.90 -15.91 -0.42
C ASP A 150 1.95 -15.40 0.67
N CYS A 151 2.08 -14.14 1.08
CA CYS A 151 1.21 -13.53 2.08
C CYS A 151 -0.11 -13.00 1.51
N PHE A 152 -0.16 -12.55 0.26
CA PHE A 152 -1.29 -11.81 -0.30
C PHE A 152 -2.06 -12.64 -1.32
N GLU A 153 -3.38 -12.65 -1.17
CA GLU A 153 -4.27 -13.27 -2.13
C GLU A 153 -4.56 -12.30 -3.29
N LYS A 154 -5.15 -11.15 -2.93
CA LYS A 154 -5.75 -10.23 -3.88
C LYS A 154 -5.71 -8.80 -3.38
N ILE A 155 -5.50 -7.86 -4.29
CA ILE A 155 -5.50 -6.42 -4.01
C ILE A 155 -6.56 -5.76 -4.88
N TYR A 156 -7.58 -5.21 -4.23
CA TYR A 156 -8.55 -4.31 -4.83
C TYR A 156 -8.06 -2.87 -4.68
N ILE A 157 -8.23 -2.06 -5.71
CA ILE A 157 -7.85 -0.66 -5.68
C ILE A 157 -9.03 0.16 -6.16
N ASP A 158 -9.52 1.04 -5.28
CA ASP A 158 -10.56 2.00 -5.59
C ASP A 158 -9.93 3.33 -6.04
N GLU A 159 -10.65 4.07 -6.89
CA GLU A 159 -10.25 5.42 -7.33
C GLU A 159 -8.83 5.50 -7.90
N VAL A 160 -8.42 4.53 -8.73
CA VAL A 160 -7.07 4.46 -9.31
C VAL A 160 -6.64 5.72 -10.08
N GLN A 161 -7.60 6.44 -10.64
CA GLN A 161 -7.37 7.72 -11.31
C GLN A 161 -6.83 8.82 -10.39
N ASP A 162 -7.11 8.74 -9.08
CA ASP A 162 -6.61 9.68 -8.06
C ASP A 162 -5.25 9.24 -7.52
N LEU A 163 -4.78 8.05 -7.91
CA LEU A 163 -3.42 7.61 -7.67
C LEU A 163 -2.51 8.14 -8.78
N ASN A 164 -1.45 8.86 -8.40
CA ASN A 164 -0.37 9.25 -9.32
C ASN A 164 0.06 8.03 -10.15
N MET A 165 0.32 8.20 -11.45
CA MET A 165 0.73 7.11 -12.37
C MET A 165 1.91 6.26 -11.85
N ASP A 166 2.79 6.83 -11.04
CA ASP A 166 3.87 6.11 -10.36
C ASP A 166 3.39 5.07 -9.34
N ALA A 167 2.20 5.26 -8.76
CA ALA A 167 1.63 4.35 -7.78
C ALA A 167 1.24 3.00 -8.39
N LEU A 168 0.75 2.97 -9.62
CA LEU A 168 0.45 1.71 -10.29
C LEU A 168 1.70 0.89 -10.62
N SER A 169 2.88 1.54 -10.70
CA SER A 169 4.13 0.85 -11.01
C SER A 169 4.61 -0.07 -9.89
N PHE A 170 4.26 0.20 -8.63
CA PHE A 170 4.65 -0.65 -7.50
C PHE A 170 3.81 -1.93 -7.36
N LEU A 171 2.68 -2.00 -8.03
CA LEU A 171 1.75 -3.13 -7.98
C LEU A 171 2.06 -4.20 -9.05
N LYS A 172 3.03 -3.93 -9.93
CA LYS A 172 3.52 -4.89 -10.92
C LYS A 172 4.66 -5.71 -10.31
N PHE A 173 4.32 -6.60 -9.38
CA PHE A 173 5.27 -7.51 -8.74
C PHE A 173 5.74 -8.63 -9.68
#